data_AF-A0AA39DQW6-F1
#
_entry.id   AF-A0AA39DQW6-F1
#
_cell.length_a   1.000
_cell.length_b   1.000
_cell.length_c   1.000
_cell.angle_alpha   90.00
_cell.angle_beta   90.00
_cell.angle_gamma   90.00
#
_symmetry.space_group_name_H-M   'P 1'
#
loop_
_entity.id
_entity.type
_entity.pdbx_description
1 polymer ?
#
loop_
_entity_poly.entity_id
_entity_poly.type
_entity_poly.pdbx_seq_one_letter_code
_entity_poly.pdbx_strand_id
1 'polypeptide(L)'
;MSAPSCIVPPTEQLVIRPHIVPLLPTFHGMESENPYAHIKEFEEVCNTFREGGASIDLMRLKLFPFTLKDKAKIWLNSLRPRSIRSWTDLQAEFLKKFFPTHRTNGLKRQISNFSAKENEKFYECWERYMEAINACPHHGFDTWLLVSYFYDGMSSSMKQLLETMCGGDFMSKNPEEAMDFLSYVAEVSRG
;
A
#
# COMPACT_ATOMS: atom_id res chain seq x y z
N MET A 1 15.36 -11.41 -32.83
CA MET A 1 16.23 -10.74 -31.83
C MET A 1 15.34 -10.21 -30.73
N SER A 2 15.58 -10.56 -29.46
CA SER A 2 14.81 -10.02 -28.33
C SER A 2 15.17 -8.54 -28.11
N ALA A 3 14.18 -7.71 -27.78
CA ALA A 3 14.44 -6.31 -27.41
C ALA A 3 15.36 -6.27 -26.16
N PRO A 4 16.36 -5.38 -26.12
CA PRO A 4 17.21 -5.21 -24.95
C PRO A 4 16.39 -4.72 -23.74
N SER A 5 16.75 -5.16 -22.55
CA SER A 5 16.07 -4.79 -21.29
C SER A 5 16.02 -3.28 -21.07
N CYS A 6 14.93 -2.79 -20.48
CA CYS A 6 14.82 -1.41 -19.99
C CYS A 6 15.70 -1.15 -18.76
N ILE A 7 16.03 -2.18 -17.99
CA ILE A 7 16.91 -2.10 -16.82
C ILE A 7 18.36 -2.14 -17.28
N VAL A 8 19.15 -1.15 -16.86
CA VAL A 8 20.59 -1.12 -17.12
C VAL A 8 21.25 -2.31 -16.42
N PRO A 9 22.00 -3.15 -17.14
CA PRO A 9 22.70 -4.27 -16.52
C PRO A 9 23.65 -3.78 -15.42
N PRO A 10 23.55 -4.32 -14.21
CA PRO A 10 24.42 -3.95 -13.11
C PRO A 10 25.85 -4.41 -13.36
N THR A 11 26.82 -3.61 -12.92
CA THR A 11 28.26 -3.95 -12.97
C THR A 11 28.63 -5.04 -11.98
N GLU A 12 27.89 -5.15 -10.88
CA GLU A 12 28.07 -6.19 -9.86
C GLU A 12 27.27 -7.45 -10.19
N GLN A 13 27.90 -8.62 -10.00
CA GLN A 13 27.24 -9.90 -10.18
C GLN A 13 26.57 -10.36 -8.88
N LEU A 14 25.25 -10.17 -8.81
CA LEU A 14 24.43 -10.83 -7.80
C LEU A 14 23.95 -12.20 -8.28
N VAL A 15 24.21 -13.25 -7.49
CA VAL A 15 23.63 -14.58 -7.67
C VAL A 15 22.26 -14.62 -6.97
N ILE A 16 21.21 -14.91 -7.74
CA ILE A 16 19.87 -15.11 -7.19
C ILE A 16 19.65 -16.60 -6.99
N ARG A 17 19.26 -16.99 -5.77
CA ARG A 17 18.93 -18.37 -5.48
C ARG A 17 17.57 -18.74 -6.11
N PRO A 18 17.49 -19.81 -6.91
CA PRO A 18 16.25 -20.14 -7.65
C PRO A 18 15.01 -20.32 -6.76
N HIS A 19 15.18 -20.76 -5.52
CA HIS A 19 14.07 -20.97 -4.57
C HIS A 19 13.37 -19.67 -4.14
N ILE A 20 13.93 -18.50 -4.42
CA ILE A 20 13.30 -17.21 -4.12
C ILE A 20 12.18 -16.91 -5.12
N VAL A 21 12.33 -17.33 -6.38
CA VAL A 21 11.40 -16.97 -7.47
C VAL A 21 9.95 -17.41 -7.19
N PRO A 22 9.67 -18.62 -6.67
CA PRO A 22 8.31 -19.03 -6.31
C PRO A 22 7.69 -18.25 -5.15
N LEU A 23 8.50 -17.55 -4.34
CA LEU A 23 8.05 -16.77 -3.18
C LEU A 23 7.72 -15.32 -3.54
N LEU A 24 8.02 -14.90 -4.77
CA LEU A 24 7.74 -13.54 -5.23
C LEU A 24 6.23 -13.33 -5.39
N PRO A 25 5.69 -12.16 -4.99
CA PRO A 25 4.31 -11.81 -5.30
C PRO A 25 4.13 -11.67 -6.81
N THR A 26 2.88 -11.77 -7.27
CA THR A 26 2.52 -11.68 -8.69
C THR A 26 1.61 -10.48 -8.94
N PHE A 27 1.90 -9.72 -9.99
CA PHE A 27 1.13 -8.56 -10.41
C PHE A 27 0.80 -8.63 -11.90
N HIS A 28 -0.49 -8.63 -12.23
CA HIS A 28 -0.97 -8.81 -13.60
C HIS A 28 -1.21 -7.47 -14.31
N GLY A 29 -1.36 -6.37 -13.56
CA GLY A 29 -1.75 -5.07 -14.07
C GLY A 29 -3.26 -4.88 -14.21
N MET A 30 -4.03 -5.47 -13.29
CA MET A 30 -5.49 -5.30 -13.18
C MET A 30 -5.87 -4.08 -12.34
N GLU A 31 -7.06 -3.52 -12.57
CA GLU A 31 -7.54 -2.35 -11.82
C GLU A 31 -7.77 -2.65 -10.33
N SER A 32 -8.10 -3.90 -10.00
CA SER A 32 -8.29 -4.38 -8.63
C SER A 32 -6.97 -4.50 -7.86
N GLU A 33 -5.83 -4.68 -8.54
CA GLU A 33 -4.54 -4.85 -7.87
C GLU A 33 -4.02 -3.51 -7.35
N ASN A 34 -3.41 -3.51 -6.16
CA ASN A 34 -2.78 -2.33 -5.57
C ASN A 34 -1.26 -2.39 -5.79
N PRO A 35 -0.68 -1.48 -6.60
CA PRO A 35 0.76 -1.49 -6.88
C PRO A 35 1.63 -1.10 -5.67
N TYR A 36 1.11 -0.35 -4.69
CA TYR A 36 1.84 -0.08 -3.45
C TYR A 36 1.90 -1.32 -2.57
N ALA A 37 0.80 -2.06 -2.44
CA ALA A 37 0.78 -3.34 -1.72
C ALA A 37 1.76 -4.33 -2.37
N HIS A 38 1.74 -4.44 -3.70
CA HIS A 38 2.67 -5.28 -4.45
C HIS A 38 4.14 -4.92 -4.21
N ILE A 39 4.49 -3.64 -4.23
CA ILE A 39 5.85 -3.17 -3.91
C ILE A 39 6.22 -3.57 -2.49
N LYS A 40 5.33 -3.35 -1.51
CA LYS A 40 5.58 -3.66 -0.11
C LYS A 40 5.84 -5.15 0.10
N GLU A 41 4.96 -6.02 -0.40
CA GLU A 41 5.11 -7.48 -0.32
C GLU A 41 6.41 -7.95 -1.00
N PHE A 42 6.74 -7.37 -2.16
CA PHE A 42 7.97 -7.67 -2.87
C PHE A 42 9.22 -7.26 -2.07
N GLU A 43 9.20 -6.07 -1.47
CA GLU A 43 10.30 -5.57 -0.65
C GLU A 43 10.48 -6.39 0.62
N GLU A 44 9.41 -6.86 1.24
CA GLU A 44 9.45 -7.80 2.38
C GLU A 44 10.19 -9.08 2.01
N VAL A 45 9.84 -9.72 0.89
CA VAL A 45 10.55 -10.92 0.39
C VAL A 45 12.03 -10.62 0.17
N CYS A 46 12.36 -9.51 -0.50
CA CYS A 46 13.75 -9.12 -0.75
C CYS A 46 14.53 -8.87 0.56
N ASN A 47 13.89 -8.28 1.57
CA ASN A 47 14.50 -8.02 2.87
C ASN A 47 14.75 -9.31 3.65
N THR A 48 13.86 -10.29 3.58
CA THR A 48 14.02 -11.61 4.22
C THR A 48 15.21 -12.40 3.66
N PHE A 49 15.40 -12.37 2.34
CA PHE A 49 16.44 -13.15 1.66
C PHE A 49 17.74 -12.38 1.41
N ARG A 50 17.94 -11.23 2.07
CA ARG A 50 19.15 -10.42 1.90
C ARG A 50 20.37 -11.13 2.49
N GLU A 51 21.32 -11.52 1.64
CA GLU A 51 22.59 -12.11 2.06
C GLU A 51 23.70 -11.04 2.12
N GLY A 52 24.59 -11.17 3.12
CA GLY A 52 25.56 -10.15 3.51
C GLY A 52 26.34 -9.51 2.35
N GLY A 53 26.29 -8.18 2.29
CA GLY A 53 27.05 -7.35 1.33
C GLY A 53 26.38 -7.11 -0.03
N ALA A 54 25.34 -7.86 -0.40
CA ALA A 54 24.61 -7.62 -1.64
C ALA A 54 23.82 -6.30 -1.58
N SER A 55 23.92 -5.49 -2.63
CA SER A 55 23.05 -4.33 -2.79
C SER A 55 21.59 -4.78 -2.89
N ILE A 56 20.76 -4.35 -1.93
CA ILE A 56 19.33 -4.66 -1.90
C ILE A 56 18.62 -4.13 -3.15
N ASP A 57 19.06 -2.98 -3.67
CA ASP A 57 18.49 -2.38 -4.88
C ASP A 57 18.83 -3.21 -6.12
N LEU A 58 20.03 -3.80 -6.16
CA LEU A 58 20.42 -4.72 -7.22
C LEU A 58 19.56 -5.99 -7.21
N MET A 59 19.30 -6.55 -6.03
CA MET A 59 18.39 -7.68 -5.86
C MET A 59 16.99 -7.34 -6.35
N ARG A 60 16.45 -6.19 -5.92
CA ARG A 60 15.12 -5.70 -6.29
C ARG A 60 15.00 -5.51 -7.81
N LEU A 61 15.96 -4.85 -8.45
CA LEU A 61 15.99 -4.64 -9.89
C LEU A 61 16.02 -5.96 -10.69
N LYS A 62 16.76 -6.96 -10.22
CA LYS A 62 16.82 -8.26 -10.89
C LYS A 62 15.55 -9.10 -10.68
N LEU A 63 14.96 -9.07 -9.49
CA LEU A 63 13.81 -9.91 -9.13
C LEU A 63 12.46 -9.32 -9.55
N PHE A 64 12.30 -8.01 -9.53
CA PHE A 64 11.00 -7.37 -9.82
C PHE A 64 10.40 -7.77 -11.17
N PRO A 65 11.15 -7.92 -12.28
CA PRO A 65 10.61 -8.39 -13.55
C PRO A 65 9.95 -9.78 -13.51
N PHE A 66 10.27 -10.62 -12.53
CA PHE A 66 9.66 -11.94 -12.35
C PHE A 66 8.29 -11.87 -11.66
N THR A 67 8.03 -10.78 -10.94
CA THR A 67 6.74 -10.52 -10.29
C THR A 67 5.65 -10.13 -11.30
N LEU A 68 6.02 -9.60 -12.47
CA LEU A 68 5.07 -9.04 -13.43
C LEU A 68 4.57 -10.10 -14.42
N LYS A 69 3.26 -10.13 -14.64
CA LYS A 69 2.56 -10.97 -15.63
C LYS A 69 1.71 -10.11 -16.56
N ASP A 70 1.24 -10.73 -17.64
CA ASP A 70 0.25 -10.17 -18.58
C ASP A 70 0.48 -8.69 -18.93
N LYS A 71 -0.48 -7.81 -18.60
CA LYS A 71 -0.43 -6.38 -18.93
C LYS A 71 0.79 -5.71 -18.30
N ALA A 72 1.14 -6.08 -17.07
CA ALA A 72 2.32 -5.55 -16.39
C ALA A 72 3.62 -5.99 -17.06
N LYS A 73 3.70 -7.25 -17.49
CA LYS A 73 4.89 -7.75 -18.20
C LYS A 73 5.06 -7.11 -19.58
N ILE A 74 3.96 -6.95 -20.31
CA ILE A 74 3.94 -6.26 -21.61
C ILE A 74 4.41 -4.81 -21.44
N TRP A 75 3.91 -4.11 -20.41
CA TRP A 75 4.33 -2.75 -20.11
C TRP A 75 5.84 -2.65 -19.86
N LEU A 76 6.41 -3.50 -19.01
CA LEU A 76 7.86 -3.47 -18.72
C LEU A 76 8.69 -3.65 -19.99
N ASN A 77 8.28 -4.58 -20.86
CA ASN A 77 8.95 -4.85 -22.13
C ASN A 77 8.79 -3.71 -23.17
N SER A 78 7.80 -2.82 -22.99
CA SER A 78 7.57 -1.67 -23.87
C SER A 78 8.40 -0.44 -23.51
N LEU A 79 9.03 -0.43 -22.34
CA LEU A 79 9.88 0.68 -21.90
C LEU A 79 11.12 0.80 -22.77
N ARG A 80 11.64 2.03 -22.90
CA ARG A 80 12.86 2.31 -23.66
C ARG A 80 14.02 1.47 -23.08
N PRO A 81 14.82 0.80 -23.92
CA PRO A 81 16.00 0.09 -23.44
C PRO A 81 16.93 0.98 -22.62
N ARG A 82 17.48 0.44 -21.54
CA ARG A 82 18.44 1.14 -20.65
C ARG A 82 17.91 2.45 -20.04
N SER A 83 16.59 2.58 -19.85
CA SER A 83 15.98 3.77 -19.23
C SER A 83 15.95 3.72 -17.69
N ILE A 84 15.96 2.54 -17.08
CA ILE A 84 15.85 2.34 -15.64
C ILE A 84 17.25 2.08 -15.05
N ARG A 85 17.71 2.94 -14.14
CA ARG A 85 19.07 2.87 -13.55
C ARG A 85 19.07 2.46 -12.08
N SER A 86 18.00 2.73 -11.36
CA SER A 86 17.87 2.44 -9.94
C SER A 86 16.51 1.81 -9.60
N TRP A 87 16.41 1.21 -8.41
CA TRP A 87 15.15 0.72 -7.88
C TRP A 87 14.10 1.84 -7.81
N THR A 88 14.52 3.03 -7.37
CA THR A 88 13.68 4.23 -7.30
C THR A 88 13.10 4.62 -8.67
N ASP A 89 13.91 4.58 -9.74
CA ASP A 89 13.42 4.87 -11.10
C ASP A 89 12.35 3.85 -11.53
N LEU A 90 12.57 2.58 -11.21
CA LEU A 90 11.63 1.51 -11.55
C LEU A 90 10.30 1.70 -10.81
N GLN A 91 10.35 1.94 -9.50
CA GLN A 91 9.17 2.22 -8.68
C GLN A 91 8.39 3.41 -9.23
N ALA A 92 9.08 4.50 -9.57
CA ALA A 92 8.44 5.70 -10.10
C ALA A 92 7.69 5.43 -11.41
N GLU A 93 8.31 4.74 -12.38
CA GLU A 93 7.65 4.42 -13.65
C GLU A 93 6.52 3.38 -13.48
N PHE A 94 6.69 2.41 -12.57
CA PHE A 94 5.65 1.43 -12.25
C PHE A 94 4.41 2.09 -11.63
N LEU A 95 4.61 2.92 -10.60
CA LEU A 95 3.53 3.63 -9.92
C LEU A 95 2.85 4.64 -10.85
N LYS A 96 3.62 5.36 -11.68
CA LYS A 96 3.07 6.26 -12.70
C LYS A 96 2.16 5.52 -13.70
N LYS A 97 2.49 4.28 -14.04
CA LYS A 97 1.68 3.46 -14.97
C LYS A 97 0.43 2.88 -14.30
N PHE A 98 0.57 2.29 -13.12
CA PHE A 98 -0.47 1.45 -12.49
C PHE A 98 -1.22 2.13 -11.34
N PHE A 99 -0.79 3.34 -10.94
CA PHE A 99 -1.46 4.17 -9.94
C PHE A 99 -1.66 5.62 -10.43
N PRO A 100 -2.44 5.82 -11.49
CA PRO A 100 -2.66 7.15 -12.06
C PRO A 100 -3.37 8.09 -11.08
N THR A 101 -3.18 9.40 -11.26
CA THR A 101 -3.70 10.45 -10.37
C THR A 101 -5.21 10.37 -10.12
N HIS A 102 -6.01 9.96 -11.11
CA HIS A 102 -7.46 9.82 -10.92
C HIS A 102 -7.81 8.73 -9.89
N ARG A 103 -7.02 7.65 -9.82
CA ARG A 103 -7.17 6.59 -8.80
C ARG A 103 -6.84 7.13 -7.43
N THR A 104 -5.73 7.86 -7.29
CA THR A 104 -5.37 8.58 -6.06
C THR A 104 -6.51 9.49 -5.61
N ASN A 105 -7.08 10.29 -6.51
CA ASN A 105 -8.18 11.20 -6.19
C ASN A 105 -9.45 10.45 -5.77
N GLY A 106 -9.76 9.31 -6.40
CA GLY A 106 -10.87 8.45 -6.01
C GLY A 106 -10.71 7.92 -4.58
N LEU A 107 -9.53 7.41 -4.24
CA LEU A 107 -9.24 6.92 -2.90
C LEU A 107 -9.25 8.03 -1.84
N LYS A 108 -8.68 9.21 -2.16
CA LYS A 108 -8.77 10.38 -1.27
C LYS A 108 -10.22 10.76 -0.97
N ARG A 109 -11.12 10.71 -1.97
CA ARG A 109 -12.56 10.96 -1.77
C ARG A 109 -13.23 9.88 -0.93
N GLN A 110 -12.82 8.62 -1.08
CA GLN A 110 -13.34 7.52 -0.24
C GLN A 110 -12.96 7.71 1.23
N ILE A 111 -11.74 8.20 1.50
CA ILE A 111 -11.29 8.53 2.86
C ILE A 111 -12.05 9.76 3.38
N SER A 112 -12.09 10.87 2.62
CA SER A 112 -12.65 12.14 3.13
C SER A 112 -14.17 12.13 3.26
N ASN A 113 -14.87 11.34 2.45
CA ASN A 113 -16.33 11.25 2.45
C ASN A 113 -16.79 9.91 3.03
N PHE A 114 -15.95 9.31 3.88
CA PHE A 114 -16.27 8.03 4.49
C PHE A 114 -17.56 8.14 5.30
N SER A 115 -18.37 7.09 5.23
CA SER A 115 -19.59 6.96 6.03
C SER A 115 -19.79 5.51 6.43
N ALA A 116 -20.28 5.31 7.65
CA ALA A 116 -20.71 4.01 8.13
C ALA A 116 -21.90 3.51 7.28
N LYS A 117 -21.90 2.21 6.99
CA LYS A 117 -23.04 1.56 6.33
C LYS A 117 -24.17 1.33 7.33
N GLU A 118 -25.37 1.11 6.83
CA GLU A 118 -26.51 0.75 7.66
C GLU A 118 -26.23 -0.56 8.43
N ASN A 119 -26.47 -0.55 9.75
CA ASN A 119 -26.26 -1.67 10.67
C ASN A 119 -24.81 -2.19 10.77
N GLU A 120 -23.82 -1.48 10.22
CA GLU A 120 -22.39 -1.83 10.32
C GLU A 120 -21.94 -1.82 11.79
N LYS A 121 -21.12 -2.79 12.19
CA LYS A 121 -20.51 -2.80 13.53
C LYS A 121 -19.29 -1.89 13.58
N PHE A 122 -18.92 -1.44 14.78
CA PHE A 122 -17.79 -0.52 14.93
C PHE A 122 -16.49 -1.11 14.36
N TYR A 123 -16.18 -2.37 14.68
CA TYR A 123 -14.98 -3.03 14.16
C TYR A 123 -14.98 -3.13 12.62
N GLU A 124 -16.10 -3.52 11.99
CA GLU A 124 -16.20 -3.62 10.53
C GLU A 124 -16.01 -2.25 9.86
N CYS A 125 -16.61 -1.22 10.46
CA CYS A 125 -16.49 0.17 10.00
C CYS A 125 -15.04 0.65 10.09
N TRP A 126 -14.37 0.39 11.22
CA TRP A 126 -12.97 0.75 11.42
C TRP A 126 -12.02 0.01 10.47
N GLU A 127 -12.19 -1.31 10.31
CA GLU A 127 -11.39 -2.11 9.36
C GLU A 127 -11.53 -1.56 7.93
N ARG A 128 -12.75 -1.30 7.48
CA ARG A 128 -13.02 -0.73 6.15
C ARG A 128 -12.38 0.64 5.97
N TYR A 129 -12.36 1.46 7.02
CA TYR A 129 -11.69 2.77 6.96
C TYR A 129 -10.17 2.62 6.85
N MET A 130 -9.58 1.73 7.64
CA MET A 130 -8.15 1.43 7.58
C MET A 130 -7.73 0.83 6.24
N GLU A 131 -8.56 -0.04 5.63
CA GLU A 131 -8.36 -0.52 4.27
C GLU A 131 -8.31 0.63 3.25
N ALA A 132 -9.21 1.62 3.37
CA ALA A 132 -9.24 2.78 2.48
C ALA A 132 -7.97 3.65 2.61
N ILE A 133 -7.49 3.88 3.84
CA ILE A 133 -6.24 4.59 4.11
C ILE A 133 -5.05 3.83 3.52
N ASN A 134 -4.94 2.53 3.83
CA ASN A 134 -3.84 1.67 3.40
C ASN A 134 -3.80 1.47 1.88
N ALA A 135 -4.94 1.61 1.19
CA ALA A 135 -4.99 1.56 -0.26
C ALA A 135 -4.27 2.74 -0.94
N CYS A 136 -4.05 3.86 -0.23
CA CYS A 136 -3.44 5.07 -0.76
C CYS A 136 -2.42 5.68 0.23
N PRO A 137 -1.27 5.04 0.52
CA PRO A 137 -0.33 5.50 1.55
C PRO A 137 0.23 6.92 1.32
N HIS A 138 0.17 7.43 0.09
CA HIS A 138 0.53 8.79 -0.32
C HIS A 138 -0.69 9.74 -0.37
N HIS A 139 -1.74 9.48 0.41
CA HIS A 139 -2.95 10.30 0.43
C HIS A 139 -2.69 11.75 0.89
N GLY A 140 -1.64 11.99 1.69
CA GLY A 140 -1.23 13.34 2.11
C GLY A 140 -2.24 14.05 3.01
N PHE A 141 -2.99 13.28 3.79
CA PHE A 141 -3.86 13.79 4.85
C PHE A 141 -3.12 13.66 6.17
N ASP A 142 -3.21 14.69 7.01
CA ASP A 142 -2.66 14.64 8.36
C ASP A 142 -3.48 13.68 9.23
N THR A 143 -2.86 13.11 10.26
CA THR A 143 -3.50 12.16 11.19
C THR A 143 -4.78 12.73 11.80
N TRP A 144 -4.77 14.00 12.23
CA TRP A 144 -5.94 14.64 12.84
C TRP A 144 -7.15 14.67 11.88
N LEU A 145 -6.89 14.86 10.58
CA LEU A 145 -7.92 14.93 9.57
C LEU A 145 -8.48 13.53 9.27
N LEU A 146 -7.63 12.50 9.28
CA LEU A 146 -8.07 11.11 9.20
C LEU A 146 -8.99 10.73 10.37
N VAL A 147 -8.65 11.14 11.59
CA VAL A 147 -9.48 10.94 12.78
C VAL A 147 -10.82 11.68 12.64
N SER A 148 -10.79 12.94 12.20
CA SER A 148 -12.00 13.74 11.98
C SER A 148 -12.94 13.11 10.95
N TYR A 149 -12.42 12.68 9.80
CA TYR A 149 -13.22 12.05 8.75
C TYR A 149 -13.87 10.76 9.22
N PHE A 150 -13.13 9.93 9.96
CA PHE A 150 -13.73 8.73 10.54
C PHE A 150 -14.83 9.09 11.53
N TYR A 151 -14.53 9.99 12.47
CA TYR A 151 -15.47 10.43 13.49
C TYR A 151 -16.76 10.95 12.84
N ASP A 152 -16.65 11.87 11.89
CA ASP A 152 -17.80 12.45 11.20
C ASP A 152 -18.63 11.40 10.45
N GLY A 153 -17.96 10.43 9.82
CA GLY A 153 -18.58 9.32 9.08
C GLY A 153 -19.25 8.24 9.94
N MET A 154 -18.97 8.18 11.24
CA MET A 154 -19.59 7.19 12.14
C MET A 154 -21.08 7.44 12.35
N SER A 155 -21.82 6.35 12.60
CA SER A 155 -23.21 6.43 13.07
C SER A 155 -23.31 7.02 14.48
N SER A 156 -24.49 7.54 14.84
CA SER A 156 -24.71 8.11 16.18
C SER A 156 -24.45 7.10 17.31
N SER A 157 -24.77 5.82 17.11
CA SER A 157 -24.53 4.76 18.10
C SER A 157 -23.04 4.44 18.25
N MET A 158 -22.27 4.44 17.15
CA MET A 158 -20.81 4.30 17.20
C MET A 158 -20.15 5.47 17.94
N LYS A 159 -20.58 6.70 17.66
CA LYS A 159 -20.12 7.89 18.39
C LYS A 159 -20.40 7.76 19.88
N GLN A 160 -21.62 7.36 20.26
CA GLN A 160 -21.98 7.18 21.66
C GLN A 160 -21.12 6.10 22.35
N LEU A 161 -20.87 4.97 21.69
CA LEU A 161 -19.97 3.93 22.21
C LEU A 161 -18.55 4.49 22.42
N LEU A 162 -18.01 5.18 21.41
CA LEU A 162 -16.68 5.76 21.44
C LEU A 162 -16.52 6.75 22.59
N GLU A 163 -17.44 7.69 22.72
CA GLU A 163 -17.42 8.70 23.80
C GLU A 163 -17.54 8.03 25.18
N THR A 164 -18.41 7.02 25.31
CA THR A 164 -18.58 6.29 26.58
C THR A 164 -17.29 5.58 26.99
N MET A 165 -16.62 4.90 26.05
CA MET A 165 -15.36 4.22 26.32
C MET A 165 -14.20 5.20 26.58
N CYS A 166 -14.24 6.38 25.96
CA CYS A 166 -13.23 7.42 26.14
C CYS A 166 -13.34 8.13 27.50
N GLY A 167 -14.52 8.06 28.16
CA GLY A 167 -14.83 8.91 29.31
C GLY A 167 -15.30 10.31 28.90
N GLY A 168 -15.76 10.45 27.65
CA GLY A 168 -16.14 11.71 27.00
C GLY A 168 -14.98 12.40 26.27
N ASP A 169 -15.35 13.33 25.39
CA ASP A 169 -14.47 14.25 24.66
C ASP A 169 -13.34 13.56 23.87
N PHE A 170 -13.69 12.56 23.08
CA PHE A 170 -12.72 11.83 22.24
C PHE A 170 -11.89 12.77 21.34
N MET A 171 -12.51 13.83 20.81
CA MET A 171 -11.87 14.75 19.86
C MET A 171 -10.80 15.66 20.47
N SER A 172 -10.64 15.69 21.80
CA SER A 172 -9.53 16.42 22.45
C SER A 172 -8.25 15.61 22.60
N LYS A 173 -8.29 14.30 22.31
CA LYS A 173 -7.09 13.45 22.26
C LYS A 173 -6.11 13.95 21.21
N ASN A 174 -4.82 13.70 21.44
CA ASN A 174 -3.88 13.87 20.34
C ASN A 174 -4.18 12.87 19.22
N PRO A 175 -3.90 13.22 17.95
CA PRO A 175 -4.30 12.42 16.80
C PRO A 175 -3.77 10.99 16.80
N GLU A 176 -2.54 10.80 17.26
CA GLU A 176 -1.89 9.49 17.33
C GLU A 176 -2.58 8.59 18.38
N GLU A 177 -2.80 9.10 19.59
CA GLU A 177 -3.58 8.39 20.61
C GLU A 177 -5.03 8.14 20.19
N ALA A 178 -5.63 9.05 19.42
CA ALA A 178 -6.97 8.88 18.90
C ALA A 178 -7.03 7.69 17.92
N MET A 179 -6.05 7.54 17.02
CA MET A 179 -5.94 6.39 16.12
C MET A 179 -5.76 5.07 16.88
N ASP A 180 -4.88 5.05 17.89
CA ASP A 180 -4.65 3.88 18.74
C ASP A 180 -5.92 3.51 19.51
N PHE A 181 -6.64 4.52 20.01
CA PHE A 181 -7.89 4.33 20.75
C PHE A 181 -9.02 3.79 19.86
N LEU A 182 -9.16 4.29 18.63
CA LEU A 182 -10.12 3.75 17.66
C LEU A 182 -9.84 2.27 17.36
N SER A 183 -8.56 1.90 17.24
CA SER A 183 -8.15 0.50 17.08
C SER A 183 -8.50 -0.34 18.30
N TYR A 184 -8.26 0.17 19.51
CA TYR A 184 -8.67 -0.50 20.75
C TYR A 184 -10.19 -0.73 20.82
N VAL A 185 -11.00 0.30 20.51
CA VAL A 185 -12.46 0.19 20.53
C VAL A 185 -12.96 -0.83 19.50
N ALA A 186 -12.35 -0.85 18.31
CA ALA A 186 -12.64 -1.86 17.30
C ALA A 186 -12.40 -3.27 17.84
N GLU A 187 -11.24 -3.54 18.44
CA GLU A 187 -10.93 -4.85 19.03
C GLU A 187 -11.91 -5.25 20.14
N VAL A 188 -12.25 -4.34 21.06
CA VAL A 188 -13.20 -4.62 22.14
C VAL A 188 -14.62 -4.87 21.60
N SER A 189 -15.02 -4.17 20.54
CA SER A 189 -16.36 -4.29 19.95
C SER A 189 -16.60 -5.56 19.12
N ARG A 190 -15.55 -6.38 18.90
CA ARG A 190 -15.66 -7.69 18.22
C ARG A 190 -16.26 -8.78 19.11
N GLY A 191 -16.15 -8.64 20.43
CA GLY A 191 -16.68 -9.56 21.43
C GLY A 191 -18.15 -9.33 21.74
#